data_AF-A0A519UKC9-F1
#
_entry.id   AF-A0A519UKC9-F1
#
_cell.length_a   1.000
_cell.length_b   1.000
_cell.length_c   1.000
_cell.angle_alpha   90.00
_cell.angle_beta   90.00
_cell.angle_gamma   90.00
#
_symmetry.space_group_name_H-M   'P 1'
#
loop_
_entity.id
_entity.type
_entity.pdbx_description
1 polymer ?
#
loop_
_entity_poly.entity_id
_entity_poly.type
_entity_poly.pdbx_seq_one_letter_code
_entity_poly.pdbx_strand_id
1 'polypeptide(L)'
;MPKKPIDYSNTIIYKLVCKDPDVTDVYVGSTTNFTKRKNVHKSDCHNSASKKYNVYVYQFIRKNKGFSNWDMVEVKRVNCKDKLEASKHERRWLEKLGATLNKQIPSRTNSEYRQDNLEYFKEYYENYRKDNYEKIREWKNTKIQCECGGRYTKCHKARHYETEKHMAYENS
;
A
#
# COMPACT_ATOMS: atom_id res chain seq x y z
N MET A 1 30.12 8.41 -6.22
CA MET A 1 29.60 9.79 -6.42
C MET A 1 28.31 9.95 -5.64
N PRO A 2 28.17 10.95 -4.76
CA PRO A 2 26.91 11.24 -4.08
C PRO A 2 25.85 11.64 -5.12
N LYS A 3 24.65 11.08 -5.01
CA LYS A 3 23.53 11.43 -5.89
C LYS A 3 23.10 12.87 -5.57
N LYS A 4 23.05 13.73 -6.59
CA LYS A 4 22.47 15.07 -6.46
C LYS A 4 21.03 14.95 -5.94
N PRO A 5 20.57 15.84 -5.04
CA PRO A 5 19.18 15.88 -4.61
C PRO A 5 18.28 16.11 -5.83
N ILE A 6 17.10 15.49 -5.81
CA ILE A 6 16.11 15.63 -6.89
C ILE A 6 15.37 16.94 -6.68
N ASP A 7 15.35 17.78 -7.71
CA ASP A 7 14.52 18.98 -7.76
C ASP A 7 13.10 18.63 -8.21
N TYR A 8 12.11 18.93 -7.36
CA TYR A 8 10.68 18.67 -7.58
C TYR A 8 9.90 19.92 -8.06
N SER A 9 10.55 21.07 -8.19
CA SER A 9 9.92 22.32 -8.65
C SER A 9 9.33 22.23 -10.06
N ASN A 10 9.84 21.30 -10.88
CA ASN A 10 9.38 21.02 -12.23
C ASN A 10 8.67 19.66 -12.33
N THR A 11 7.90 19.28 -11.29
CA THR A 11 7.16 18.02 -11.29
C THR A 11 6.06 18.05 -12.37
N ILE A 12 5.99 16.97 -13.14
CA ILE A 12 5.00 16.74 -14.18
C ILE A 12 4.15 15.54 -13.77
N ILE A 13 2.85 15.76 -13.63
CA ILE A 13 1.86 14.70 -13.57
C ILE A 13 1.50 14.30 -15.00
N TYR A 14 1.50 13.00 -15.27
CA TYR A 14 1.24 12.43 -16.58
C TYR A 14 0.28 11.25 -16.48
N LYS A 15 -0.28 10.87 -17.62
CA LYS A 15 -1.01 9.62 -17.79
C LYS A 15 -0.45 8.77 -18.92
N LEU A 16 -0.58 7.44 -18.81
CA LEU A 16 -0.42 6.53 -19.94
C LEU A 16 -1.82 6.14 -20.42
N VAL A 17 -2.07 6.31 -21.72
CA VAL A 17 -3.34 5.97 -22.37
C VAL A 17 -3.08 5.16 -23.63
N CYS A 18 -3.99 4.24 -23.94
CA CYS A 18 -3.97 3.52 -25.20
C CYS A 18 -4.42 4.46 -26.33
N LYS A 19 -3.87 4.27 -27.53
CA LYS A 19 -4.33 4.96 -28.75
C LYS A 19 -5.64 4.37 -29.28
N ASP A 20 -5.96 3.15 -28.85
CA ASP A 20 -7.21 2.47 -29.14
C ASP A 20 -8.31 3.03 -28.21
N PRO A 21 -9.37 3.68 -28.74
CA PRO A 21 -10.38 4.34 -27.93
C PRO A 21 -11.22 3.37 -27.08
N ASP A 22 -11.26 2.09 -27.45
CA ASP A 22 -11.99 1.06 -26.70
C ASP A 22 -11.24 0.68 -25.41
N VAL A 23 -9.93 0.95 -25.34
CA VAL A 23 -9.11 0.71 -24.14
C VAL A 23 -9.09 1.98 -23.30
N THR A 24 -10.06 2.07 -22.37
CA THR A 24 -10.26 3.25 -21.52
C THR A 24 -9.41 3.27 -20.26
N ASP A 25 -8.71 2.16 -19.95
CA ASP A 25 -7.84 2.04 -18.78
C ASP A 25 -6.66 3.04 -18.81
N VAL A 26 -6.42 3.68 -17.66
CA VAL A 26 -5.39 4.72 -17.52
C VAL A 26 -4.43 4.39 -16.38
N TYR A 27 -3.16 4.70 -16.59
CA TYR A 27 -2.16 4.80 -15.52
C TYR A 27 -1.82 6.28 -15.27
N VAL A 28 -1.71 6.70 -14.02
CA VAL A 28 -1.26 8.05 -13.63
C VAL A 28 0.05 7.96 -12.87
N GLY A 29 0.96 8.89 -13.14
CA GLY A 29 2.22 8.99 -12.43
C GLY A 29 2.79 10.40 -12.42
N SER A 30 3.82 10.62 -11.60
CA SER A 30 4.59 11.85 -11.56
C SER A 30 6.05 11.64 -11.96
N THR A 31 6.70 12.69 -12.47
CA THR A 31 8.13 12.71 -12.77
C THR A 31 8.68 14.12 -12.83
N THR A 32 9.98 14.28 -12.60
CA THR A 32 10.72 15.54 -12.81
C THR A 32 11.48 15.54 -14.15
N ASN A 33 11.47 14.41 -14.88
CA ASN A 33 12.09 14.29 -16.20
C ASN A 33 11.22 13.40 -17.10
N PHE A 34 10.37 14.06 -17.91
CA PHE A 34 9.37 13.41 -18.74
C PHE A 34 9.97 12.46 -19.79
N THR A 35 10.98 12.91 -20.52
CA THR A 35 11.65 12.13 -21.57
C THR A 35 12.28 10.86 -21.00
N LYS A 36 13.03 10.99 -19.89
CA LYS A 36 13.63 9.83 -19.22
C LYS A 36 12.57 8.87 -18.72
N ARG A 37 11.47 9.38 -18.14
CA ARG A 37 10.36 8.55 -17.66
C ARG A 37 9.68 7.77 -18.79
N LYS A 38 9.45 8.40 -19.94
CA LYS A 38 8.89 7.74 -21.14
C LYS A 38 9.81 6.61 -21.61
N ASN A 39 11.11 6.85 -21.67
CA ASN A 39 12.09 5.82 -22.06
C ASN A 39 12.13 4.64 -21.09
N VAL A 40 12.03 4.92 -19.78
CA VAL A 40 11.94 3.86 -18.75
C VAL A 40 10.70 3.01 -18.95
N HIS A 41 9.51 3.60 -19.14
CA HIS A 41 8.29 2.83 -19.43
C HIS A 41 8.43 1.98 -20.69
N LYS A 42 8.97 2.56 -21.77
CA LYS A 42 9.23 1.81 -23.01
C LYS A 42 10.17 0.63 -22.76
N SER A 43 11.25 0.83 -22.00
CA SER A 43 12.22 -0.23 -21.70
C SER A 43 11.61 -1.32 -20.82
N ASP A 44 10.94 -0.95 -19.73
CA ASP A 44 10.33 -1.90 -18.78
C ASP A 44 9.19 -2.71 -19.43
N CYS A 45 8.53 -2.19 -20.47
CA CYS A 45 7.58 -2.95 -21.26
C CYS A 45 8.21 -4.11 -22.04
N HIS A 46 9.46 -4.02 -22.50
CA HIS A 46 10.07 -5.00 -23.42
C HIS A 46 11.20 -5.82 -22.79
N ASN A 47 11.87 -5.29 -21.76
CA ASN A 47 13.02 -5.95 -21.15
C ASN A 47 12.57 -7.00 -20.12
N SER A 48 12.52 -8.26 -20.54
CA SER A 48 12.16 -9.40 -19.67
C SER A 48 13.11 -9.60 -18.48
N ALA A 49 14.35 -9.10 -18.54
CA ALA A 49 15.28 -9.13 -17.43
C ALA A 49 15.04 -8.02 -16.38
N SER A 50 14.20 -7.02 -16.67
CA SER A 50 13.84 -5.98 -15.70
C SER A 50 13.00 -6.58 -14.58
N LYS A 51 13.34 -6.27 -13.32
CA LYS A 51 12.50 -6.61 -12.16
C LYS A 51 11.09 -6.02 -12.26
N LYS A 52 10.91 -4.99 -13.09
CA LYS A 52 9.62 -4.34 -13.32
C LYS A 52 8.83 -4.95 -14.46
N TYR A 53 9.40 -5.84 -15.26
CA TYR A 53 8.77 -6.37 -16.47
C TYR A 53 7.37 -6.93 -16.24
N ASN A 54 7.15 -7.58 -15.09
CA ASN A 54 5.89 -8.22 -14.72
C ASN A 54 4.96 -7.34 -13.87
N VAL A 55 5.23 -6.05 -13.76
CA VAL A 55 4.28 -5.11 -13.12
C VAL A 55 3.03 -5.00 -13.99
N TYR A 56 1.86 -4.95 -13.34
CA TYR A 56 0.55 -4.98 -13.97
C TYR A 56 0.39 -4.01 -15.15
N VAL A 57 0.79 -2.74 -15.00
CA VAL A 57 0.68 -1.74 -16.08
C VAL A 57 1.41 -2.17 -17.35
N TYR A 58 2.57 -2.82 -17.24
CA TYR A 58 3.34 -3.25 -18.41
C TYR A 58 2.80 -4.55 -19.02
N GLN A 59 2.30 -5.47 -18.20
CA GLN A 59 1.55 -6.63 -18.70
C GLN A 59 0.31 -6.19 -19.48
N PHE A 60 -0.43 -5.20 -18.94
CA PHE A 60 -1.61 -4.64 -19.58
C PHE A 60 -1.26 -3.94 -20.90
N ILE A 61 -0.23 -3.09 -20.91
CA ILE A 61 0.25 -2.42 -22.14
C ILE A 61 0.65 -3.45 -23.21
N ARG A 62 1.40 -4.49 -22.85
CA ARG A 62 1.80 -5.55 -23.79
C ARG A 62 0.61 -6.31 -24.36
N LYS A 63 -0.38 -6.64 -23.53
CA LYS A 63 -1.63 -7.29 -23.96
C LYS A 63 -2.43 -6.41 -24.94
N ASN A 64 -2.30 -5.09 -24.83
CA ASN A 64 -3.01 -4.10 -25.65
C ASN A 64 -2.09 -3.44 -26.69
N LYS A 65 -1.52 -4.26 -27.59
CA LYS A 65 -0.70 -3.87 -28.76
C LYS A 65 0.67 -3.22 -28.43
N GLY A 66 1.13 -3.30 -27.19
CA GLY A 66 2.47 -2.88 -26.78
C GLY A 66 2.66 -1.37 -26.71
N PHE A 67 3.82 -0.92 -26.22
CA PHE A 67 4.04 0.52 -25.89
C PHE A 67 3.99 1.44 -27.13
N SER A 68 4.19 0.93 -28.35
CA SER A 68 4.01 1.72 -29.58
C SER A 68 2.56 2.19 -29.77
N ASN A 69 1.59 1.44 -29.23
CA ASN A 69 0.17 1.76 -29.22
C ASN A 69 -0.28 2.58 -28.00
N TRP A 70 0.67 3.12 -27.22
CA TRP A 70 0.38 3.88 -26.01
C TRP A 70 1.07 5.24 -26.04
N ASP A 71 0.43 6.23 -25.45
CA ASP A 71 0.99 7.57 -25.28
C ASP A 71 1.15 7.93 -23.81
N MET A 72 2.29 8.56 -23.51
CA MET A 72 2.52 9.25 -22.24
C MET A 72 2.16 10.71 -22.43
N VAL A 73 1.06 11.14 -21.82
CA VAL A 73 0.47 12.47 -21.99
C VAL A 73 0.69 13.29 -20.72
N GLU A 74 1.22 14.49 -20.87
CA GLU A 74 1.31 15.46 -19.78
C GLU A 74 -0.09 15.91 -19.36
N VAL A 75 -0.39 15.82 -18.07
CA VAL A 75 -1.67 16.24 -17.50
C VAL A 75 -1.53 17.61 -16.85
N LYS A 76 -0.47 17.81 -16.05
CA LYS A 76 -0.24 19.06 -15.33
C LYS A 76 1.21 19.20 -14.88
N ARG A 77 1.75 20.41 -14.97
CA ARG A 77 2.97 20.83 -14.25
C ARG A 77 2.62 21.42 -12.89
N VAL A 78 3.38 21.00 -11.88
CA VAL A 78 3.19 21.41 -10.50
C VAL A 78 4.55 21.69 -9.87
N ASN A 79 4.68 22.86 -9.25
CA ASN A 79 5.82 23.15 -8.41
C ASN A 79 5.63 22.44 -7.07
N CYS A 80 6.45 21.40 -6.83
CA CYS A 80 6.41 20.64 -5.59
C CYS A 80 7.71 20.87 -4.82
N LYS A 81 7.60 21.02 -3.50
CA LYS A 81 8.75 21.15 -2.60
C LYS A 81 9.50 19.83 -2.42
N ASP A 82 8.79 18.71 -2.47
CA ASP A 82 9.32 17.39 -2.18
C ASP A 82 8.53 16.26 -2.87
N LYS A 83 9.00 15.03 -2.68
CA LYS A 83 8.38 13.82 -3.20
C LYS A 83 6.97 13.57 -2.66
N LEU A 84 6.72 13.94 -1.40
CA LEU A 84 5.43 13.69 -0.74
C LEU A 84 4.36 14.59 -1.37
N GLU A 85 4.67 15.86 -1.62
CA GLU A 85 3.80 16.79 -2.32
C GLU A 85 3.52 16.33 -3.75
N ALA A 86 4.55 15.92 -4.50
CA ALA A 86 4.38 15.31 -5.82
C ALA A 86 3.43 14.10 -5.78
N SER A 87 3.57 13.24 -4.77
CA SER A 87 2.72 12.06 -4.58
C SER A 87 1.27 12.42 -4.24
N LYS A 88 1.04 13.48 -3.46
CA LYS A 88 -0.32 13.99 -3.18
C LYS A 88 -0.98 14.53 -4.44
N HIS A 89 -0.24 15.25 -5.29
CA HIS A 89 -0.75 15.70 -6.58
C HIS A 89 -1.03 14.53 -7.53
N GLU A 90 -0.15 13.53 -7.57
CA GLU A 90 -0.36 12.29 -8.33
C GLU A 90 -1.65 11.59 -7.91
N ARG A 91 -1.88 11.42 -6.59
CA ARG A 91 -3.11 10.82 -6.05
C ARG A 91 -4.37 11.57 -6.47
N ARG A 92 -4.38 12.91 -6.38
CA ARG A 92 -5.53 13.73 -6.81
C ARG A 92 -5.90 13.48 -8.26
N TRP A 93 -4.92 13.35 -9.16
CA TRP A 93 -5.16 13.07 -10.57
C TRP A 93 -5.51 11.61 -10.83
N LEU A 94 -4.93 10.67 -10.07
CA LEU A 94 -5.29 9.25 -10.10
C LEU A 94 -6.79 9.08 -9.80
N GLU A 95 -7.27 9.70 -8.72
CA GLU A 95 -8.68 9.67 -8.30
C GLU A 95 -9.57 10.38 -9.31
N LYS A 96 -9.20 11.60 -9.74
CA LYS A 96 -9.97 12.39 -10.71
C LYS A 96 -10.14 11.71 -12.06
N LEU A 97 -9.15 10.94 -12.51
CA LEU A 97 -9.14 10.26 -13.80
C LEU A 97 -9.61 8.79 -13.71
N GLY A 98 -9.92 8.29 -12.51
CA GLY A 98 -10.29 6.88 -12.32
C GLY A 98 -9.22 5.91 -12.81
N ALA A 99 -7.94 6.17 -12.53
CA ALA A 99 -6.83 5.44 -13.13
C ALA A 99 -6.75 3.98 -12.65
N THR A 100 -7.27 3.06 -13.47
CA THR A 100 -7.43 1.63 -13.19
C THR A 100 -6.13 0.83 -13.20
N LEU A 101 -5.08 1.33 -13.87
CA LEU A 101 -3.81 0.62 -14.00
C LEU A 101 -2.87 0.82 -12.81
N ASN A 102 -3.17 1.75 -11.90
CA ASN A 102 -2.41 1.96 -10.68
C ASN A 102 -2.82 0.93 -9.62
N LYS A 103 -1.96 -0.07 -9.35
CA LYS A 103 -2.19 -1.04 -8.25
C LYS A 103 -1.92 -0.46 -6.85
N GLN A 104 -1.12 0.60 -6.77
CA GLN A 104 -0.79 1.28 -5.53
C GLN A 104 -1.24 2.73 -5.62
N ILE A 105 -1.92 3.20 -4.57
CA ILE A 105 -2.37 4.59 -4.45
C ILE A 105 -1.23 5.39 -3.79
N PRO A 106 -0.65 6.40 -4.45
CA PRO A 106 0.41 7.23 -3.90
C PRO A 106 -0.04 7.95 -2.64
N SER A 107 0.85 8.13 -1.67
CA SER A 107 0.57 8.85 -0.40
C SER A 107 -0.56 8.27 0.48
N ARG A 108 -1.11 7.08 0.15
CA ARG A 108 -2.11 6.41 0.97
C ARG A 108 -1.50 5.97 2.30
N THR A 109 -2.21 6.24 3.38
CA THR A 109 -1.86 5.82 4.72
C THR A 109 -2.40 4.42 5.03
N ASN A 110 -1.81 3.75 6.02
CA ASN A 110 -2.32 2.47 6.52
C ASN A 110 -3.75 2.59 7.08
N SER A 111 -4.11 3.76 7.63
CA SER A 111 -5.46 4.02 8.14
C SER A 111 -6.48 4.05 7.01
N GLU A 112 -6.22 4.82 5.94
CA GLU A 112 -7.07 4.87 4.75
C GLU A 112 -7.20 3.48 4.09
N TYR A 113 -6.08 2.73 4.00
CA TYR A 113 -6.12 1.37 3.48
C TYR A 113 -7.04 0.45 4.30
N ARG A 114 -6.98 0.52 5.64
CA ARG A 114 -7.86 -0.26 6.52
C ARG A 114 -9.32 0.15 6.37
N GLN A 115 -9.59 1.46 6.24
CA GLN A 115 -10.95 1.98 6.10
C GLN A 115 -11.59 1.54 4.79
N ASP A 116 -10.90 1.70 3.66
CA ASP A 116 -11.45 1.33 2.35
C ASP A 116 -11.62 -0.19 2.18
N ASN A 117 -10.88 -0.99 2.93
CA ASN A 117 -10.95 -2.46 2.91
C ASN A 117 -11.61 -3.03 4.17
N LEU A 118 -12.44 -2.24 4.85
CA LEU A 118 -13.04 -2.61 6.13
C LEU A 118 -13.82 -3.94 6.03
N GLU A 119 -14.64 -4.12 4.99
CA GLU A 119 -15.46 -5.32 4.81
C GLU A 119 -14.59 -6.56 4.56
N TYR A 120 -13.55 -6.44 3.73
CA TYR A 120 -12.58 -7.50 3.52
C TYR A 120 -11.91 -7.92 4.83
N PHE A 121 -11.48 -6.96 5.65
CA PHE A 121 -10.88 -7.27 6.95
C PHE A 121 -11.87 -7.90 7.91
N LYS A 122 -13.11 -7.42 7.92
CA LYS A 122 -14.18 -7.97 8.74
C LYS A 122 -14.40 -9.45 8.39
N GLU A 123 -14.61 -9.76 7.11
CA GLU A 123 -14.77 -11.13 6.62
C GLU A 123 -13.54 -12.00 6.94
N TYR A 124 -12.34 -11.47 6.68
CA TYR A 124 -11.09 -12.17 7.00
C TYR A 124 -11.00 -12.54 8.49
N TYR A 125 -11.29 -11.61 9.39
CA TYR A 125 -11.24 -11.87 10.83
C TYR A 125 -12.35 -12.79 11.32
N GLU A 126 -13.54 -12.71 10.72
CA GLU A 126 -14.64 -13.65 10.99
C GLU A 126 -14.24 -15.08 10.62
N ASN A 127 -13.72 -15.28 9.41
CA ASN A 127 -13.22 -16.58 8.96
C ASN A 127 -12.06 -17.06 9.83
N TYR A 128 -11.08 -16.21 10.12
CA TYR A 128 -9.96 -16.56 11.00
C TYR A 128 -10.44 -17.03 12.38
N ARG A 129 -11.43 -16.35 12.97
CA ARG A 129 -12.01 -16.72 14.28
C ARG A 129 -12.73 -18.06 14.21
N LYS A 130 -13.43 -18.34 13.11
CA LYS A 130 -14.13 -19.61 12.90
C LYS A 130 -13.14 -20.76 12.75
N ASP A 131 -12.15 -20.60 11.87
CA ASP A 131 -11.15 -21.63 11.55
C ASP A 131 -10.22 -21.93 12.73
N ASN A 132 -9.98 -20.95 13.60
CA ASN A 132 -9.12 -21.09 14.77
C ASN A 132 -9.92 -21.14 16.08
N TYR A 133 -11.22 -21.42 16.03
CA TYR A 133 -12.11 -21.38 17.18
C TYR A 133 -11.57 -22.18 18.39
N GLU A 134 -11.17 -23.43 18.17
CA GLU A 134 -10.67 -24.29 19.25
C GLU A 134 -9.34 -23.80 19.83
N LYS A 135 -8.39 -23.42 18.97
CA LYS A 135 -7.09 -22.86 19.38
C LYS A 135 -7.29 -21.58 20.22
N ILE A 136 -8.21 -20.71 19.80
CA ILE A 136 -8.54 -19.48 20.51
C ILE A 136 -9.19 -19.83 21.86
N ARG A 137 -10.11 -20.80 21.90
CA ARG A 137 -10.78 -21.26 23.13
C ARG A 137 -9.79 -21.85 24.13
N GLU A 138 -8.88 -22.70 23.67
CA GLU A 138 -7.83 -23.32 24.49
C GLU A 138 -6.87 -22.25 25.06
N TRP A 139 -6.39 -21.34 24.20
CA TRP A 139 -5.54 -20.24 24.62
C TRP A 139 -6.21 -19.36 25.68
N LYS A 140 -7.50 -19.03 25.50
CA LYS A 140 -8.28 -18.26 26.48
C LYS A 140 -8.44 -18.98 27.82
N ASN A 141 -8.58 -20.30 27.80
CA ASN A 141 -8.79 -21.10 29.00
C ASN A 141 -7.49 -21.55 29.68
N THR A 142 -6.34 -21.32 29.04
CA THR A 142 -5.02 -21.64 29.60
C THR A 142 -4.86 -20.99 30.98
N LYS A 143 -4.76 -21.83 32.01
CA LYS A 143 -4.56 -21.40 33.40
C LYS A 143 -3.06 -21.16 33.64
N ILE A 144 -2.76 -20.06 34.30
CA ILE A 144 -1.42 -19.67 34.74
C ILE A 144 -1.45 -19.55 36.26
N GLN A 145 -0.47 -20.16 36.90
CA GLN A 145 -0.17 -19.96 38.30
C GLN A 145 0.88 -18.86 38.43
N CYS A 146 0.59 -17.87 39.26
CA CYS A 146 1.48 -16.75 39.55
C CYS A 146 2.33 -17.04 40.78
N GLU A 147 3.52 -16.44 40.84
CA GLU A 147 4.44 -16.53 41.97
C GLU A 147 3.86 -15.93 43.26
N CYS A 148 3.01 -14.89 43.16
CA CYS A 148 2.22 -14.38 44.28
C CYS A 148 1.19 -15.41 44.83
N GLY A 149 1.16 -16.63 44.31
CA GLY A 149 0.20 -17.69 44.66
C GLY A 149 -1.20 -17.48 44.07
N GLY A 150 -1.38 -16.51 43.16
CA GLY A 150 -2.62 -16.32 42.41
C GLY A 150 -2.77 -17.32 41.26
N ARG A 151 -4.01 -17.58 40.81
CA ARG A 151 -4.29 -18.37 39.60
C ARG A 151 -5.21 -17.56 38.68
N TYR A 152 -4.84 -17.44 37.41
CA TYR A 152 -5.60 -16.67 36.42
C TYR A 152 -5.56 -17.34 35.05
N THR A 153 -6.40 -16.90 34.10
CA THR A 153 -6.32 -17.34 32.70
C THR A 153 -5.49 -16.36 31.89
N LYS A 154 -4.86 -16.77 30.78
CA LYS A 154 -4.09 -15.86 29.91
C LYS A 154 -4.81 -14.53 29.60
N CYS A 155 -6.11 -14.55 29.33
CA CYS A 155 -6.90 -13.34 29.07
C CYS A 155 -7.08 -12.40 30.29
N HIS A 156 -6.98 -12.91 31.51
CA HIS A 156 -7.12 -12.11 32.75
C HIS A 156 -5.77 -11.74 33.38
N LYS A 157 -4.66 -11.91 32.65
CA LYS A 157 -3.32 -11.58 33.16
C LYS A 157 -3.21 -10.14 33.65
N ALA A 158 -3.63 -9.17 32.83
CA ALA A 158 -3.53 -7.75 33.17
C ALA A 158 -4.30 -7.43 34.46
N ARG A 159 -5.58 -7.84 34.53
CA ARG A 159 -6.40 -7.67 35.72
C ARG A 159 -5.82 -8.35 36.97
N HIS A 160 -5.16 -9.50 36.82
CA HIS A 160 -4.50 -10.16 37.94
C HIS A 160 -3.38 -9.30 38.52
N TYR A 161 -2.59 -8.63 37.67
CA TYR A 161 -1.46 -7.81 38.11
C TYR A 161 -1.92 -6.54 38.83
N GLU A 162 -3.12 -6.07 38.55
CA GLU A 162 -3.78 -4.97 39.25
C GLU A 162 -4.40 -5.38 40.59
N THR A 163 -4.35 -6.66 40.98
CA THR A 163 -4.90 -7.09 42.28
C THR A 163 -4.00 -6.66 43.43
N GLU A 164 -4.60 -6.25 44.55
CA GLU A 164 -3.86 -5.89 45.78
C GLU A 164 -2.89 -6.97 46.22
N LYS A 165 -3.28 -8.24 46.07
CA LYS A 165 -2.43 -9.39 46.37
C LYS A 165 -1.15 -9.42 45.52
N HIS A 166 -1.25 -9.13 44.22
CA HIS A 166 -0.10 -9.13 43.33
C HIS A 166 0.77 -7.89 43.57
N MET A 167 0.16 -6.72 43.71
CA MET A 167 0.88 -5.48 44.01
C MET A 167 1.61 -5.55 45.36
N ALA A 168 1.02 -6.18 46.38
CA ALA A 168 1.67 -6.38 47.67
C ALA A 168 2.88 -7.32 47.54
N TYR A 169 2.76 -8.40 46.76
CA TYR A 169 3.88 -9.30 46.47
C TYR A 169 5.04 -8.61 45.74
N GLU A 170 4.76 -7.75 44.76
CA GLU A 170 5.81 -7.01 44.03
C GLU A 170 6.52 -5.95 44.89
N ASN A 171 5.87 -5.45 45.95
CA ASN A 171 6.41 -4.44 46.88
C ASN A 171 7.02 -5.05 48.16
N SER A 172 7.07 -6.38 48.28
CA SER A 172 7.66 -7.12 49.41
C SER A 172 9.08 -7.57 49.10
#